data_AF-A0A6C0DUR6-F1
#
_entry.id   AF-A0A6C0DUR6-F1
#
_cell.length_a   1.000
_cell.length_b   1.000
_cell.length_c   1.000
_cell.angle_alpha   90.00
_cell.angle_beta   90.00
_cell.angle_gamma   90.00
#
_symmetry.space_group_name_H-M   'P 1'
#
loop_
_entity.id
_entity.type
_entity.pdbx_description
1 polymer ?
#
loop_
_entity_poly.entity_id
_entity_poly.type
_entity_poly.pdbx_seq_one_letter_code
_entity_poly.pdbx_strand_id
1 'polypeptide(L)'
;MSNNDNRPPPLDRQSIEEATTEAEARSLEYDPNVRARYIREILRDIAQWMAEGLPEDTIRQKVPDFIEKYPELFKKIINKQDLSPVQSMLAMLDRMGEGNISQHQASVIIGKKLVDRYVTPQLNGADAKK
;
A
#
# COMPACT_ATOMS: atom_id res chain seq x y z
N MET A 1 -12.36 49.48 0.37
CA MET A 1 -13.62 48.71 0.34
C MET A 1 -13.60 47.88 -0.94
N SER A 2 -13.64 46.54 -0.99
CA SER A 2 -13.59 45.47 0.01
C SER A 2 -13.17 44.20 -0.72
N ASN A 3 -12.31 43.42 -0.07
CA ASN A 3 -12.21 41.96 0.02
C ASN A 3 -12.09 41.11 -1.26
N ASN A 4 -10.84 40.67 -1.48
CA ASN A 4 -10.45 39.53 -2.32
C ASN A 4 -10.88 38.23 -1.61
N ASP A 5 -12.02 37.67 -2.01
CA ASP A 5 -12.60 36.48 -1.40
C ASP A 5 -12.02 35.22 -2.05
N ASN A 6 -10.83 34.82 -1.59
CA ASN A 6 -10.13 33.62 -2.06
C ASN A 6 -10.66 32.36 -1.35
N ARG A 7 -11.98 32.12 -1.47
CA ARG A 7 -12.63 30.89 -0.97
C ARG A 7 -12.43 29.78 -2.01
N PRO A 8 -11.92 28.59 -1.63
CA PRO A 8 -11.90 27.45 -2.52
C PRO A 8 -13.34 27.13 -2.98
N PRO A 9 -13.52 26.67 -4.23
CA PRO A 9 -14.85 26.38 -4.75
C PRO A 9 -15.58 25.37 -3.84
N PRO A 10 -16.90 25.51 -3.67
CA PRO A 10 -17.68 24.54 -2.90
C PRO A 10 -17.49 23.15 -3.51
N LEU A 11 -17.16 22.18 -2.66
CA LEU A 11 -17.00 20.78 -3.07
C LEU A 11 -18.35 20.24 -3.55
N ASP A 12 -18.53 20.18 -4.86
CA ASP A 12 -19.73 19.61 -5.46
C ASP A 12 -19.67 18.09 -5.36
N ARG A 13 -20.64 17.49 -4.67
CA ARG A 13 -20.73 16.04 -4.47
C ARG A 13 -20.79 15.29 -5.80
N GLN A 14 -21.38 15.89 -6.84
CA GLN A 14 -21.44 15.29 -8.18
C GLN A 14 -20.05 15.22 -8.82
N SER A 15 -19.22 16.25 -8.64
CA SER A 15 -17.83 16.26 -9.13
C SER A 15 -16.95 15.21 -8.44
N ILE A 16 -17.24 14.91 -7.18
CA ILE A 16 -16.53 13.86 -6.42
C ILE A 16 -16.93 12.49 -6.95
N GLU A 17 -18.23 12.25 -7.14
CA GLU A 17 -18.75 10.98 -7.67
C GLU A 17 -18.23 10.69 -9.09
N GLU A 18 -18.20 11.70 -9.96
CA GLU A 18 -17.63 11.57 -11.31
C GLU A 18 -16.12 11.29 -11.26
N ALA A 19 -15.36 12.01 -10.42
CA ALA A 19 -13.93 11.77 -10.25
C ALA A 19 -13.62 10.37 -9.67
N THR A 20 -14.46 9.87 -8.75
CA THR A 20 -14.35 8.51 -8.23
C THR A 20 -14.69 7.48 -9.29
N THR A 21 -15.71 7.73 -10.11
CA THR A 21 -16.11 6.82 -11.21
C THR A 21 -15.03 6.75 -12.28
N GLU A 22 -14.41 7.89 -12.63
CA GLU A 22 -13.28 7.93 -13.56
C GLU A 22 -12.05 7.20 -12.99
N ALA A 23 -11.75 7.36 -11.70
CA ALA A 23 -10.67 6.66 -11.03
C ALA A 23 -10.93 5.14 -10.92
N GLU A 24 -12.19 4.72 -10.76
CA GLU A 24 -12.60 3.31 -10.76
C GLU A 24 -12.56 2.67 -12.15
N ALA A 25 -12.78 3.47 -13.21
CA ALA A 25 -12.76 3.02 -14.60
C ALA A 25 -11.35 2.87 -15.19
N ARG A 26 -10.29 3.33 -14.50
CA ARG A 26 -8.91 3.13 -14.96
C ARG A 26 -8.54 1.66 -14.88
N SER A 27 -8.33 1.06 -16.05
CA SER A 27 -7.75 -0.27 -16.17
C SER A 27 -6.38 -0.32 -15.49
N LEU A 28 -6.16 -1.39 -14.73
CA LEU A 28 -4.86 -1.63 -14.12
C LEU A 28 -3.83 -1.89 -15.21
N GLU A 29 -2.68 -1.23 -15.12
CA GLU A 29 -1.53 -1.48 -16.00
C GLU A 29 -0.85 -2.84 -15.72
N TYR A 30 -1.32 -3.57 -14.71
CA TYR A 30 -0.76 -4.83 -14.26
C TYR A 30 -1.86 -5.80 -13.81
N ASP A 31 -1.59 -7.10 -13.89
CA ASP A 31 -2.45 -8.14 -13.34
C ASP A 31 -2.24 -8.25 -11.81
N PRO A 32 -3.27 -8.03 -10.97
CA PRO A 32 -3.17 -8.13 -9.52
C PRO A 32 -2.73 -9.51 -9.01
N ASN A 33 -3.23 -10.58 -9.63
CA ASN A 33 -2.94 -11.96 -9.21
C ASN A 33 -1.49 -12.30 -9.50
N VAL A 34 -0.99 -11.92 -10.68
CA VAL A 34 0.41 -12.12 -11.06
C VAL A 34 1.32 -11.36 -10.12
N ARG A 35 1.00 -10.08 -9.83
CA ARG A 35 1.79 -9.26 -8.90
C ARG A 35 1.78 -9.82 -7.48
N ALA A 36 0.61 -10.23 -6.97
CA ALA A 36 0.50 -10.79 -5.63
C ALA A 36 1.29 -12.10 -5.49
N ARG A 37 1.19 -12.98 -6.49
CA ARG A 37 1.97 -14.23 -6.54
C ARG A 37 3.47 -13.96 -6.53
N TYR A 38 3.94 -13.09 -7.42
CA TYR A 38 5.36 -12.73 -7.51
C TYR A 38 5.91 -12.22 -6.17
N ILE A 39 5.21 -11.30 -5.52
CA ILE A 39 5.65 -10.77 -4.22
C ILE A 39 5.68 -11.89 -3.16
N ARG A 40 4.65 -12.76 -3.09
CA ARG A 40 4.62 -13.87 -2.11
C ARG A 40 5.77 -14.85 -2.30
N GLU A 41 6.09 -15.20 -3.54
CA GLU A 41 7.20 -16.10 -3.86
C GLU A 41 8.52 -15.51 -3.38
N ILE A 42 8.82 -14.26 -3.75
CA ILE A 42 10.06 -13.60 -3.32
C ILE A 42 10.11 -13.42 -1.79
N LEU A 43 8.99 -13.10 -1.13
CA LEU A 43 8.94 -13.01 0.33
C LEU A 43 9.31 -14.34 0.99
N ARG A 44 8.75 -15.45 0.49
CA ARG A 44 9.05 -16.80 1.00
C ARG A 44 10.51 -17.15 0.76
N ASP A 45 11.01 -16.92 -0.43
CA ASP A 45 12.37 -17.30 -0.83
C ASP A 45 13.42 -16.50 -0.04
N ILE A 46 13.23 -15.18 0.14
CA ILE A 46 14.11 -14.36 0.99
C ILE A 46 14.06 -14.86 2.45
N ALA A 47 12.86 -15.13 3.00
CA ALA A 47 12.73 -15.63 4.36
C ALA A 47 13.45 -16.97 4.55
N GLN A 48 13.36 -17.86 3.56
CA GLN A 48 14.08 -19.13 3.55
C GLN A 48 15.60 -18.92 3.54
N TRP A 49 16.13 -18.08 2.63
CA TRP A 49 17.56 -17.81 2.57
C TRP A 49 18.10 -17.16 3.85
N MET A 50 17.32 -16.28 4.47
CA MET A 50 17.67 -15.72 5.77
C MET A 50 17.70 -16.78 6.88
N ALA A 51 16.79 -17.76 6.85
CA ALA A 51 16.77 -18.87 7.80
C ALA A 51 17.94 -19.84 7.59
N GLU A 52 18.38 -20.02 6.35
CA GLU A 52 19.58 -20.78 5.97
C GLU A 52 20.89 -20.03 6.32
N GLY A 53 20.80 -18.77 6.76
CA GLY A 53 21.95 -17.96 7.16
C GLY A 53 22.73 -17.35 6.00
N LEU A 54 22.11 -17.22 4.81
CA LEU A 54 22.75 -16.56 3.68
C LEU A 54 23.01 -15.08 4.02
N PRO A 55 24.18 -14.54 3.67
CA PRO A 55 24.48 -13.14 3.90
C PRO A 55 23.64 -12.24 2.99
N GLU A 56 23.36 -11.02 3.46
CA GLU A 56 22.52 -10.05 2.77
C GLU A 56 22.97 -9.77 1.34
N ASP A 57 24.28 -9.61 1.10
CA ASP A 57 24.82 -9.34 -0.23
C ASP A 57 24.52 -10.46 -1.23
N THR A 58 24.56 -11.72 -0.78
CA THR A 58 24.18 -12.87 -1.62
C THR A 58 22.68 -12.86 -1.90
N ILE A 59 21.85 -12.52 -0.92
CA ILE A 59 20.40 -12.38 -1.13
C ILE A 59 20.13 -11.25 -2.14
N ARG A 60 20.83 -10.11 -2.04
CA ARG A 60 20.70 -8.98 -2.99
C ARG A 60 21.01 -9.39 -4.43
N GLN A 61 22.05 -10.18 -4.62
CA GLN A 61 22.43 -10.70 -5.95
C GLN A 61 21.41 -11.69 -6.53
N LYS A 62 20.62 -12.38 -5.69
CA LYS A 62 19.58 -13.32 -6.13
C LYS A 62 18.30 -12.63 -6.60
N VAL A 63 18.01 -11.42 -6.12
CA VAL A 63 16.74 -10.72 -6.40
C VAL A 63 16.93 -9.25 -6.85
N PRO A 64 17.80 -8.96 -7.83
CA PRO A 64 18.08 -7.58 -8.25
C PRO A 64 16.82 -6.84 -8.74
N ASP A 65 16.01 -7.47 -9.58
CA ASP A 65 14.76 -6.91 -10.12
C ASP A 65 13.74 -6.56 -9.03
N PHE A 66 13.70 -7.36 -7.96
CA PHE A 66 12.81 -7.11 -6.83
C PHE A 66 13.26 -5.89 -6.03
N ILE A 67 14.58 -5.74 -5.85
CA ILE A 67 15.17 -4.59 -5.16
C ILE A 67 14.96 -3.32 -5.96
N GLU A 68 15.09 -3.38 -7.28
CA GLU A 68 14.83 -2.25 -8.16
C GLU A 68 13.36 -1.79 -8.05
N LYS A 69 12.41 -2.74 -8.10
CA LYS A 69 10.98 -2.42 -8.08
C LYS A 69 10.44 -2.10 -6.69
N TYR A 70 10.97 -2.74 -5.65
CA TYR A 70 10.46 -2.65 -4.28
C TYR A 70 11.59 -2.51 -3.24
N PRO A 71 12.43 -1.45 -3.33
CA PRO A 71 13.62 -1.31 -2.48
C PRO A 71 13.28 -1.23 -0.99
N GLU A 72 12.20 -0.53 -0.64
CA GLU A 72 11.76 -0.40 0.75
C GLU A 72 11.17 -1.69 1.30
N LEU A 73 10.51 -2.49 0.46
CA LEU A 73 10.02 -3.80 0.87
C LEU A 73 11.18 -4.75 1.16
N PHE A 74 12.20 -4.75 0.29
CA PHE A 74 13.42 -5.52 0.52
C PHE A 74 14.09 -5.15 1.86
N LYS A 75 14.30 -3.84 2.11
CA LYS A 75 14.85 -3.34 3.38
C LYS A 75 14.03 -3.82 4.58
N LYS A 76 12.70 -3.81 4.49
CA LYS A 76 11.83 -4.28 5.58
C LYS A 76 12.03 -5.76 5.89
N ILE A 77 12.13 -6.59 4.86
CA ILE A 77 12.31 -8.04 5.02
C ILE A 77 13.65 -8.36 5.67
N ILE A 78 14.74 -7.81 5.12
CA ILE A 78 16.11 -8.03 5.65
C ILE A 78 16.22 -7.60 7.11
N ASN A 79 15.62 -6.45 7.45
CA ASN A 79 15.61 -5.92 8.81
C ASN A 79 14.58 -6.61 9.74
N LYS A 80 13.91 -7.68 9.29
CA LYS A 80 12.89 -8.42 10.04
C LYS A 80 11.79 -7.51 10.61
N GLN A 81 11.44 -6.45 9.88
CA GLN A 81 10.38 -5.53 10.27
C GLN A 81 9.00 -6.17 10.06
N ASP A 82 7.98 -5.60 10.71
CA ASP A 82 6.60 -6.04 10.55
C ASP A 82 6.15 -5.93 9.08
N LEU A 83 5.74 -7.08 8.52
CA LEU A 83 5.21 -7.21 7.15
C LEU A 83 3.67 -7.28 7.12
N SER A 84 2.98 -7.15 8.27
CA SER A 84 1.52 -7.18 8.31
C SER A 84 0.82 -6.15 7.39
N PRO A 85 1.37 -4.94 7.14
CA PRO A 85 0.80 -4.04 6.13
C PRO A 85 0.90 -4.59 4.71
N VAL A 86 2.01 -5.27 4.39
CA VAL A 86 2.26 -5.89 3.09
C VAL A 86 1.28 -7.05 2.89
N GLN A 87 1.08 -7.88 3.91
CA GLN A 87 0.08 -8.97 3.87
C GLN A 87 -1.32 -8.44 3.61
N SER A 88 -1.70 -7.32 4.23
CA SER A 88 -2.98 -6.66 3.98
C SER A 88 -3.12 -6.20 2.53
N MET A 89 -2.05 -5.64 1.95
CA MET A 89 -2.01 -5.19 0.56
C MET A 89 -2.08 -6.37 -0.42
N LEU A 90 -1.37 -7.47 -0.15
CA LEU A 90 -1.45 -8.71 -0.93
C LEU A 90 -2.86 -9.32 -0.93
N ALA A 91 -3.56 -9.29 0.21
CA ALA A 91 -4.95 -9.72 0.29
C ALA A 91 -5.90 -8.83 -0.53
N MET A 92 -5.61 -7.53 -0.66
CA MET A 92 -6.41 -6.66 -1.53
C MET A 92 -6.14 -6.96 -3.01
N LEU A 93 -4.90 -7.25 -3.38
CA LEU A 93 -4.57 -7.66 -4.74
C LEU A 93 -5.30 -8.96 -5.14
N ASP A 94 -5.42 -9.93 -4.24
CA ASP A 94 -6.21 -11.15 -4.50
C ASP A 94 -7.68 -10.79 -4.75
N ARG A 95 -8.28 -9.97 -3.89
CA ARG A 95 -9.68 -9.55 -4.05
C ARG A 95 -9.91 -8.74 -5.32
N MET A 96 -8.92 -7.95 -5.75
CA MET A 96 -8.96 -7.25 -7.04
C MET A 96 -8.88 -8.25 -8.20
N GLY A 97 -7.99 -9.23 -8.12
CA GLY A 97 -7.82 -10.25 -9.15
C GLY A 97 -8.99 -11.24 -9.26
N GLU A 98 -9.79 -11.38 -8.20
CA GLU A 98 -11.07 -12.09 -8.18
C GLU A 98 -12.23 -11.26 -8.76
N GLY A 99 -12.02 -9.96 -9.01
CA GLY A 99 -13.07 -9.01 -9.41
C GLY A 99 -14.00 -8.59 -8.28
N ASN A 100 -13.65 -8.91 -7.02
CA ASN A 100 -14.47 -8.60 -5.84
C ASN A 100 -14.41 -7.12 -5.44
N ILE A 101 -13.30 -6.43 -5.72
CA ILE A 101 -13.11 -5.01 -5.42
C ILE A 101 -12.34 -4.29 -6.53
N SER A 102 -12.61 -3.00 -6.72
CA SER A 102 -11.83 -2.13 -7.61
C SER A 102 -10.49 -1.70 -6.98
N GLN A 103 -9.57 -1.16 -7.79
CA GLN A 103 -8.33 -0.56 -7.29
C GLN A 103 -8.60 0.59 -6.31
N HIS A 104 -9.61 1.41 -6.61
CA HIS A 104 -9.99 2.52 -5.75
C HIS A 104 -10.47 2.01 -4.39
N GLN A 105 -11.38 1.03 -4.38
CA GLN A 105 -11.87 0.41 -3.15
C GLN A 105 -10.73 -0.20 -2.34
N ALA A 106 -9.81 -0.93 -2.99
CA ALA A 106 -8.61 -1.45 -2.34
C ALA A 106 -7.77 -0.33 -1.70
N SER A 107 -7.56 0.79 -2.41
CA SER A 107 -6.80 1.93 -1.92
C SER A 107 -7.44 2.58 -0.70
N VAL A 108 -8.77 2.75 -0.71
CA VAL A 108 -9.53 3.29 0.43
C VAL A 108 -9.43 2.37 1.64
N ILE A 109 -9.60 1.05 1.45
CA ILE A 109 -9.52 0.07 2.53
C ILE A 109 -8.13 0.08 3.19
N ILE A 110 -7.06 0.09 2.39
CA ILE A 110 -5.69 0.13 2.90
C ILE A 110 -5.40 1.47 3.58
N GLY A 111 -5.78 2.59 2.96
CA GLY A 111 -5.61 3.92 3.53
C GLY A 111 -6.26 4.05 4.91
N LYS A 112 -7.51 3.59 5.05
CA LYS A 112 -8.21 3.57 6.33
C LYS A 112 -7.49 2.73 7.38
N LYS A 113 -7.04 1.52 7.02
CA LYS A 113 -6.26 0.66 7.93
C LYS A 113 -4.96 1.32 8.41
N LEU A 114 -4.27 2.04 7.53
CA LEU A 114 -3.03 2.75 7.89
C LEU A 114 -3.30 3.92 8.83
N VAL A 115 -4.36 4.70 8.58
CA VAL A 115 -4.80 5.78 9.48
C VAL A 115 -5.14 5.22 10.86
N ASP A 116 -5.97 4.19 10.91
CA ASP A 116 -6.40 3.57 12.17
C ASP A 116 -5.21 3.02 12.97
N ARG A 117 -4.20 2.48 12.28
CA ARG A 117 -3.03 1.87 12.92
C ARG A 117 -1.97 2.89 13.36
N TYR A 118 -1.70 3.91 12.57
CA TYR A 118 -0.54 4.79 12.79
C TYR A 118 -0.91 6.23 13.15
N VAL A 119 -2.07 6.72 12.74
CA VAL A 119 -2.48 8.12 12.94
C VAL A 119 -3.42 8.25 14.14
N THR A 120 -4.51 7.49 14.19
CA THR A 120 -5.53 7.58 15.25
C THR A 120 -4.97 7.42 16.67
N PRO A 121 -4.03 6.50 16.96
CA PRO A 121 -3.44 6.39 18.30
C PRO A 121 -2.66 7.64 18.74
N GLN A 122 -2.07 8.38 17.79
CA GLN A 122 -1.33 9.61 18.08
C GLN A 122 -2.27 10.78 18.38
N LEU A 123 -3.42 10.82 17.71
CA LEU A 123 -4.46 11.82 17.95
C LEU A 123 -5.09 11.62 19.34
N ASN A 124 -5.49 10.39 19.66
CA ASN A 124 -6.09 10.08 20.97
C ASN A 124 -5.08 10.16 22.13
N GLY A 125 -3.78 9.94 21.84
CA GLY A 125 -2.71 10.12 22.82
C GLY A 125 -2.37 11.59 23.08
N ALA A 126 -2.65 12.50 22.14
CA ALA A 126 -2.44 13.94 22.30
C ALA A 126 -3.50 14.59 23.21
N ASP A 127 -4.73 14.08 23.19
CA ASP A 127 -5.82 14.57 24.04
C ASP A 127 -5.70 14.14 25.52
N ALA A 128 -4.89 13.12 25.83
CA ALA A 128 -4.67 12.64 27.20
C ALA A 128 -3.58 13.42 27.98
N LYS A 129 -3.01 14.48 27.39
CA LYS A 129 -1.96 15.33 27.99
C LYS A 129 -2.38 16.79 28.22
N LYS A 130 -3.67 17.06 28.42
CA LYS A 130 -4.16 18.39 28.76
C LYS A 130 -4.80 18.46 30.14
#